data_AF-A0A1J3IR91-F1
#
_entry.id   AF-A0A1J3IR91-F1
#
_cell.length_a   1.000
_cell.length_b   1.000
_cell.length_c   1.000
_cell.angle_alpha   90.00
_cell.angle_beta   90.00
_cell.angle_gamma   90.00
#
_symmetry.space_group_name_H-M   'P 1'
#
loop_
_entity.id
_entity.type
_entity.pdbx_description
1 polymer ?
#
loop_
_entity_poly.entity_id
_entity_poly.type
_entity_poly.pdbx_seq_one_letter_code
_entity_poly.pdbx_strand_id
1 'polypeptide(L)'
;PNGLGSLSFLEYINVSHNQLQGEISQGTQITGQPISSFEGNERLCDLPLHESCFGDNAPPTQPPKEENEEDEEKEQVLNWKEVAIGYGVGVFLGLAIAEVIASYTPE
;
A
#
# COMPACT_ATOMS: atom_id res chain seq x y z
N PRO A 1 10.62 13.61 7.59
CA PRO A 1 11.37 13.63 8.87
C PRO A 1 12.88 13.75 8.61
N ASN A 2 13.40 14.98 8.56
CA ASN A 2 14.70 15.28 7.94
C ASN A 2 15.92 15.07 8.87
N GLY A 3 15.71 14.46 10.04
CA GLY A 3 16.76 14.31 11.06
C GLY A 3 17.76 13.18 10.77
N LEU A 4 17.37 12.17 9.98
CA LEU A 4 18.29 11.07 9.66
C LEU A 4 19.44 11.51 8.75
N GLY A 5 19.19 12.45 7.83
CA GLY A 5 20.19 12.96 6.90
C GLY A 5 21.28 13.82 7.56
N SER A 6 21.06 14.30 8.78
CA SER A 6 22.04 15.12 9.51
C SER A 6 22.99 14.32 10.40
N LEU A 7 22.81 13.00 10.49
CA LEU A 7 23.71 12.13 11.23
C LEU A 7 25.05 12.05 10.49
N SER A 8 26.12 12.54 11.12
CA SER A 8 27.47 12.56 10.54
C SER A 8 28.24 11.24 10.70
N PHE A 9 27.79 10.35 11.59
CA PHE A 9 28.46 9.09 11.96
C PHE A 9 27.58 7.85 11.72
N LEU A 10 26.52 7.97 10.93
CA LEU A 10 25.68 6.87 10.47
C LEU A 10 26.45 6.04 9.42
N GLU A 11 27.00 4.91 9.88
CA GLU A 11 27.71 3.96 9.03
C GLU A 11 26.75 2.97 8.35
N TYR A 12 25.74 2.50 9.08
CA TYR A 12 24.80 1.49 8.62
C TYR A 12 23.39 1.78 9.12
N ILE A 13 22.40 1.61 8.24
CA ILE A 13 20.99 1.63 8.57
C ILE A 13 20.25 0.59 7.74
N ASN A 14 19.26 -0.05 8.36
CA ASN A 14 18.30 -0.92 7.69
C ASN A 14 16.91 -0.61 8.25
N VAL A 15 16.04 -0.13 7.36
CA VAL A 15 14.64 0.18 7.63
C VAL A 15 13.71 -0.65 6.74
N SER A 16 14.21 -1.77 6.20
CA SER A 16 13.43 -2.66 5.35
C SER A 16 12.21 -3.22 6.07
N HIS A 17 11.19 -3.59 5.28
CA HIS A 17 9.97 -4.24 5.74
C HIS A 17 9.25 -3.46 6.87
N ASN A 18 9.16 -2.15 6.68
CA ASN A 18 8.39 -1.27 7.55
C ASN A 18 7.26 -0.61 6.74
N GLN A 19 6.46 0.22 7.41
CA GLN A 19 5.38 0.98 6.79
C GLN A 19 5.76 2.45 6.61
N LEU A 20 7.02 2.72 6.28
CA LEU A 20 7.52 4.07 6.05
C LEU A 20 6.92 4.65 4.77
N GLN A 21 6.74 5.97 4.75
CA GLN A 21 6.08 6.67 3.66
C GLN A 21 6.78 8.01 3.37
N GLY A 22 6.72 8.44 2.12
CA GLY A 22 7.26 9.71 1.64
C GLY A 22 8.73 9.62 1.19
N GLU A 23 9.32 10.81 1.01
CA GLU A 23 10.69 10.95 0.50
C GLU A 23 11.71 10.45 1.53
N ILE A 24 12.67 9.65 1.04
CA ILE A 24 13.86 9.30 1.82
C ILE A 24 14.66 10.56 2.09
N SER A 25 15.07 10.76 3.35
CA SER A 25 15.85 11.95 3.72
C SER A 25 17.18 12.00 2.97
N GLN A 26 17.33 13.02 2.14
CA GLN A 26 18.55 13.25 1.36
C GLN A 26 19.73 13.55 2.29
N GLY A 27 20.73 12.68 2.29
CA GLY A 27 21.95 12.82 3.07
C GLY A 27 22.99 11.82 2.57
N THR A 28 24.25 12.23 2.48
CA THR A 28 25.33 11.43 1.87
C THR A 28 25.43 10.01 2.45
N GLN A 29 25.19 9.87 3.75
CA GLN A 29 25.24 8.58 4.45
C GLN A 29 24.01 7.71 4.21
N ILE A 30 22.84 8.31 3.92
CA ILE A 30 21.59 7.59 3.64
C ILE A 30 21.56 7.13 2.19
N THR A 31 21.90 8.02 1.24
CA THR A 31 21.98 7.70 -0.20
C THR A 31 23.07 6.65 -0.50
N GLY A 32 24.09 6.53 0.35
CA GLY A 32 25.15 5.53 0.23
C GLY A 32 24.78 4.13 0.73
N GLN A 33 23.61 3.95 1.34
CA GLN A 33 23.15 2.66 1.84
C GLN A 33 22.61 1.79 0.70
N PRO A 34 22.68 0.46 0.82
CA PRO A 34 22.12 -0.43 -0.20
C PRO A 34 20.61 -0.26 -0.30
N ILE A 35 20.06 -0.44 -1.51
CA ILE A 35 18.61 -0.36 -1.77
C ILE A 35 17.82 -1.34 -0.88
N SER A 36 18.39 -2.51 -0.61
CA SER A 36 17.80 -3.52 0.29
C SER A 36 17.54 -3.01 1.71
N SER A 37 18.25 -1.96 2.15
CA SER A 37 17.97 -1.33 3.44
C SER A 37 16.64 -0.55 3.48
N PHE A 38 16.03 -0.29 2.31
CA PHE A 38 14.76 0.46 2.19
C PHE A 38 13.63 -0.38 1.59
N GLU A 39 13.91 -1.62 1.16
CA GLU A 39 12.96 -2.55 0.55
C GLU A 39 11.77 -2.86 1.47
N GLY A 40 10.61 -3.22 0.89
CA GLY A 40 9.43 -3.60 1.67
C GLY A 40 8.74 -2.44 2.38
N ASN A 41 8.96 -1.20 1.92
CA ASN A 41 8.22 -0.01 2.31
C ASN A 41 7.50 0.57 1.10
N GLU A 42 6.26 0.15 0.84
CA GLU A 42 5.49 0.42 -0.39
C GLU A 42 5.27 1.91 -0.72
N ARG A 43 5.41 2.80 0.26
CA ARG A 43 5.14 4.24 0.07
C ARG A 43 6.40 5.09 0.22
N LEU A 44 7.57 4.48 0.30
CA LEU A 44 8.84 5.20 0.20
C LEU A 44 9.15 5.51 -1.27
N CYS A 45 9.73 6.67 -1.52
CA CYS A 45 10.11 7.11 -2.84
C CYS A 45 11.36 8.00 -2.77
N ASP A 46 11.94 8.29 -3.93
CA ASP A 46 13.22 8.99 -4.14
C ASP A 46 14.46 8.13 -3.80
N LEU A 47 15.65 8.66 -4.09
CA LEU A 47 16.91 7.93 -3.95
C LEU A 47 17.08 7.36 -2.52
N PRO A 48 17.57 6.10 -2.39
CA PRO A 48 18.11 5.24 -3.44
C PRO A 48 17.06 4.39 -4.20
N LEU A 49 15.76 4.56 -3.94
CA LEU A 49 14.71 3.94 -4.75
C LEU A 49 14.58 4.72 -6.06
N HIS A 50 14.52 4.02 -7.20
CA HIS A 50 14.42 4.65 -8.53
C HIS A 50 13.02 5.27 -8.79
N GLU A 51 12.13 5.20 -7.81
CA GLU A 51 10.76 5.66 -7.93
C GLU A 51 10.65 7.10 -7.43
N SER A 52 10.44 8.05 -8.34
CA SER A 52 10.26 9.45 -7.96
C SER A 52 8.91 9.65 -7.28
N CYS A 53 8.88 10.35 -6.13
CA CYS A 53 7.63 10.75 -5.46
C CYS A 53 6.71 11.64 -6.32
N PHE A 54 7.21 12.14 -7.46
CA PHE A 54 6.49 12.96 -8.42
C PHE A 54 6.16 12.12 -9.66
N GLY A 55 4.92 11.64 -9.76
CA GLY A 55 4.41 10.99 -10.96
C GLY A 55 4.13 11.98 -12.10
N ASP A 56 4.31 11.48 -13.34
CA ASP A 56 4.01 12.05 -14.67
C ASP A 56 4.92 13.17 -15.19
N ASN A 57 5.94 12.81 -16.01
CA ASN A 57 6.38 13.53 -17.25
C ASN A 57 7.68 12.99 -17.90
N ALA A 58 8.30 11.90 -17.46
CA ALA A 58 9.50 11.36 -18.12
C ALA A 58 9.17 10.29 -19.19
N PRO A 59 9.70 10.39 -20.44
CA PRO A 59 9.41 9.42 -21.51
C PRO A 59 9.97 8.03 -21.21
N PRO A 60 9.31 6.94 -21.67
CA PRO A 60 9.66 5.58 -21.32
C PRO A 60 10.93 5.15 -22.05
N THR A 61 11.93 4.66 -21.31
CA THR A 61 13.01 3.86 -21.89
C THR A 61 12.84 2.42 -21.40
N GLN A 62 12.40 1.54 -22.30
CA GLN A 62 12.41 0.07 -22.19
C GLN A 62 13.45 -0.48 -23.20
N PRO A 63 13.92 -1.76 -23.14
CA PRO A 63 14.08 -2.74 -22.03
C PRO A 63 15.48 -3.48 -22.13
N PRO A 64 15.81 -4.65 -21.49
CA PRO A 64 15.09 -5.95 -21.57
C PRO A 64 14.77 -6.64 -20.21
N LYS A 65 13.60 -7.29 -20.24
CA LYS A 65 12.97 -8.32 -19.39
C LYS A 65 13.93 -9.27 -18.62
N GLU A 66 13.69 -9.45 -17.32
CA GLU A 66 13.64 -10.78 -16.68
C GLU A 66 12.46 -10.81 -15.70
N GLU A 67 11.82 -11.96 -15.67
CA GLU A 67 10.51 -12.23 -15.11
C GLU A 67 10.63 -12.55 -13.62
N ASN A 68 9.85 -11.87 -12.77
CA ASN A 68 9.22 -12.51 -11.62
C ASN A 68 7.87 -11.85 -11.41
N GLU A 69 6.86 -12.63 -11.77
CA GLU A 69 5.48 -12.47 -11.34
C GLU A 69 5.46 -12.54 -9.81
N GLU A 70 4.72 -11.63 -9.17
CA GLU A 70 3.66 -11.94 -8.20
C GLU A 70 3.35 -10.70 -7.34
N ASP A 71 2.07 -10.33 -7.35
CA ASP A 71 1.34 -9.71 -6.22
C ASP A 71 1.40 -8.20 -5.93
N GLU A 72 1.00 -7.32 -6.87
CA GLU A 72 0.61 -5.94 -6.50
C GLU A 72 -0.68 -5.42 -7.18
N GLU A 73 -1.71 -6.26 -7.33
CA GLU A 73 -3.05 -5.81 -7.78
C GLU A 73 -4.14 -5.90 -6.70
N LYS A 74 -3.80 -6.20 -5.44
CA LYS A 74 -4.80 -6.55 -4.42
C LYS A 74 -5.38 -5.37 -3.63
N GLU A 75 -4.83 -4.16 -3.72
CA GLU A 75 -5.24 -3.08 -2.81
C GLU A 75 -6.39 -2.16 -3.32
N GLN A 76 -6.69 -2.13 -4.62
CA GLN A 76 -7.71 -1.21 -5.16
C GLN A 76 -9.03 -1.87 -5.63
N VAL A 77 -9.16 -3.19 -5.52
CA VAL A 77 -10.34 -3.93 -6.03
C VAL A 77 -11.31 -4.39 -4.93
N LEU A 78 -10.96 -4.22 -3.64
CA LEU A 78 -11.70 -4.84 -2.54
C LEU A 78 -12.93 -4.07 -2.03
N ASN A 79 -13.12 -2.79 -2.38
CA ASN A 79 -14.18 -1.99 -1.77
C ASN A 79 -15.61 -2.33 -2.26
N TRP A 80 -15.78 -2.83 -3.50
CA TRP A 80 -17.11 -3.12 -4.05
C TRP A 80 -17.59 -4.57 -3.81
N LYS A 81 -16.67 -5.52 -3.64
CA LYS A 81 -16.98 -6.94 -3.40
C LYS A 81 -17.57 -7.15 -2.01
N GLU A 82 -17.05 -6.44 -1.01
CA GLU A 82 -17.51 -6.53 0.38
C GLU A 82 -18.93 -5.94 0.55
N VAL A 83 -19.22 -4.83 -0.12
CA VAL A 83 -20.57 -4.21 -0.15
C VAL A 83 -21.60 -5.15 -0.78
N ALA A 84 -21.23 -5.86 -1.85
CA ALA A 84 -22.13 -6.80 -2.52
C ALA A 84 -22.47 -8.03 -1.65
N ILE A 85 -21.52 -8.53 -0.86
CA ILE A 85 -21.73 -9.67 0.05
C ILE A 85 -22.64 -9.26 1.23
N GLY A 86 -22.41 -8.05 1.79
CA GLY A 86 -23.23 -7.52 2.88
C GLY A 86 -24.70 -7.30 2.49
N TYR A 87 -24.97 -6.88 1.25
CA TYR A 87 -26.33 -6.66 0.76
C TYR A 87 -27.16 -7.95 0.73
N GLY A 88 -26.59 -9.06 0.24
CA GLY A 88 -27.29 -10.34 0.15
C GLY A 88 -27.73 -10.85 1.52
N VAL A 89 -26.81 -10.90 2.48
CA VAL A 89 -27.11 -11.38 3.85
C VAL A 89 -28.09 -10.46 4.56
N GLY A 90 -27.94 -9.13 4.41
CA GLY A 90 -28.83 -8.15 5.02
C GLY A 90 -30.27 -8.23 4.53
N VAL A 91 -30.49 -8.39 3.21
CA VAL A 91 -31.84 -8.52 2.63
C VAL A 91 -32.53 -9.81 3.09
N PHE A 92 -31.81 -10.93 3.11
CA PHE A 92 -32.38 -12.21 3.57
C PHE A 92 -32.81 -12.16 5.04
N LEU A 93 -31.95 -11.63 5.93
CA LEU A 93 -32.28 -11.49 7.35
C LEU A 93 -33.42 -10.49 7.55
N GLY A 94 -33.42 -9.38 6.81
CA GLY A 94 -34.50 -8.39 6.86
C GLY A 94 -35.86 -8.96 6.47
N LEU A 95 -35.92 -9.75 5.39
CA LEU A 95 -37.16 -10.41 4.95
C LEU A 95 -37.65 -11.47 5.95
N ALA A 96 -36.75 -12.28 6.51
CA ALA A 96 -37.11 -13.27 7.52
C ALA A 96 -37.71 -12.61 8.77
N ILE A 97 -37.12 -11.51 9.24
CA ILE A 97 -37.64 -10.75 10.38
C ILE A 97 -38.99 -10.11 10.04
N ALA A 98 -39.17 -9.57 8.83
CA ALA A 98 -40.43 -8.97 8.39
C ALA A 98 -41.57 -9.99 8.31
N GLU A 99 -41.32 -11.19 7.76
CA GLU A 99 -42.28 -12.29 7.71
C GLU A 99 -42.70 -12.75 9.11
N VAL A 100 -41.73 -12.88 10.02
CA VAL A 100 -41.99 -13.19 11.42
C VAL A 100 -42.92 -12.13 12.01
N ILE A 101 -42.58 -10.84 11.92
CA ILE A 101 -43.41 -9.76 12.45
C ILE A 101 -44.82 -9.74 11.83
N ALA A 102 -44.93 -9.95 10.52
CA ALA A 102 -46.21 -10.02 9.81
C ALA A 102 -47.08 -11.17 10.34
N SER A 103 -46.50 -12.35 10.57
CA SER A 103 -47.19 -13.51 11.14
C SER A 103 -47.59 -13.35 12.62
N TYR A 104 -46.86 -12.50 13.36
CA TYR A 104 -47.11 -12.23 14.77
C TYR A 104 -48.06 -11.05 15.01
N THR A 105 -48.61 -10.44 13.95
CA THR A 105 -49.67 -9.44 14.10
C THR A 105 -50.94 -10.18 14.54
N PRO A 106 -51.37 -10.07 15.81
CA PRO A 106 -52.59 -10.71 16.27
C PRO A 106 -53.79 -9.88 15.77
N GLU A 107 -54.84 -10.56 15.29
CA GLU A 107 -56.16 -9.94 15.05
C GLU A 107 -56.72 -9.27 16.32
#